data_AF-A0A532UDB5-F1
#
_entry.id   AF-A0A532UDB5-F1
#
_cell.length_a   1.000
_cell.length_b   1.000
_cell.length_c   1.000
_cell.angle_alpha   90.00
_cell.angle_beta   90.00
_cell.angle_gamma   90.00
#
_symmetry.space_group_name_H-M   'P 1'
#
loop_
_entity.id
_entity.type
_entity.pdbx_description
1 polymer ?
#
loop_
_entity_poly.entity_id
_entity_poly.type
_entity_poly.pdbx_seq_one_letter_code
_entity_poly.pdbx_strand_id
1 'polypeptide(L)'
;MTQKDVATKLQTTACTYRDWERNRRNPSFRYMPGIIEHLGYIPFDIQFANLGQKIRVYRQLLGLRQRDLARQLGVDPTTVGYLEKGKHKPAKRLARELAAFFSSATRILSQLRHQDS
;
A
#
# COMPACT_ATOMS: atom_id res chain seq x y z
N MET A 1 3.74 25.61 1.93
CA MET A 1 4.52 24.59 1.17
C MET A 1 4.02 24.60 -0.27
N THR A 2 4.90 24.57 -1.28
CA THR A 2 4.49 24.64 -2.71
C THR A 2 4.34 23.25 -3.33
N GLN A 3 3.63 23.13 -4.46
CA GLN A 3 3.52 21.87 -5.24
C GLN A 3 4.90 21.30 -5.63
N LYS A 4 5.89 22.17 -5.86
CA LYS A 4 7.26 21.78 -6.20
C LYS A 4 7.99 21.15 -4.99
N ASP A 5 7.74 21.67 -3.80
CA ASP A 5 8.32 21.13 -2.57
C ASP A 5 7.75 19.74 -2.25
N VAL A 6 6.43 19.56 -2.41
CA VAL A 6 5.77 18.26 -2.23
C VAL A 6 6.32 17.25 -3.23
N ALA A 7 6.40 17.63 -4.51
CA ALA A 7 6.88 16.74 -5.55
C ALA A 7 8.33 16.31 -5.28
N THR A 8 9.18 17.22 -4.78
CA THR A 8 10.56 16.91 -4.40
C THR A 8 10.62 15.92 -3.24
N LYS A 9 9.79 16.10 -2.21
CA LYS A 9 9.68 15.14 -1.08
C LYS A 9 9.26 13.75 -1.54
N LEU A 10 8.31 13.68 -2.48
CA LEU A 10 7.80 12.43 -3.04
C LEU A 10 8.68 11.85 -4.17
N GLN A 11 9.82 12.48 -4.46
CA GLN A 11 10.72 12.10 -5.56
C GLN A 11 9.99 12.00 -6.93
N THR A 12 9.06 12.92 -7.17
CA THR A 12 8.27 13.02 -8.40
C THR A 12 8.41 14.41 -9.03
N THR A 13 7.79 14.63 -10.19
CA THR A 13 7.76 15.94 -10.85
C THR A 13 6.54 16.74 -10.43
N ALA A 14 6.67 18.07 -10.38
CA ALA A 14 5.55 18.96 -10.05
C ALA A 14 4.35 18.78 -10.99
N CYS A 15 4.60 18.49 -12.28
CA CYS A 15 3.55 18.17 -13.24
C CYS A 15 2.79 16.87 -12.88
N THR A 16 3.52 15.82 -12.47
CA THR A 16 2.90 14.54 -12.05
C THR A 16 2.07 14.70 -10.79
N TYR A 17 2.58 15.44 -9.80
CA TYR A 17 1.84 15.74 -8.58
C TYR A 17 0.55 16.55 -8.88
N ARG A 18 0.64 17.58 -9.72
CA ARG A 18 -0.52 18.36 -10.18
C ARG A 18 -1.54 17.51 -10.95
N ASP A 19 -1.10 16.53 -11.73
CA ASP A 19 -2.01 15.62 -12.43
C ASP A 19 -2.78 14.71 -11.47
N TRP A 20 -2.17 14.35 -10.33
CA TRP A 20 -2.85 13.63 -9.25
C TRP A 20 -3.89 14.52 -8.56
N GLU A 21 -3.54 15.76 -8.21
CA GLU A 21 -4.48 16.72 -7.60
C GLU A 21 -5.71 16.98 -8.48
N ARG A 22 -5.54 16.91 -9.81
CA ARG A 22 -6.62 17.11 -10.79
C ARG A 22 -7.36 15.84 -11.17
N ASN A 23 -7.10 14.70 -10.50
CA ASN A 23 -7.64 13.38 -10.83
C ASN A 23 -7.42 12.97 -12.31
N ARG A 24 -6.40 13.53 -12.98
CA ARG A 24 -6.04 13.16 -14.36
C ARG A 24 -5.30 11.83 -14.40
N ARG A 25 -4.61 11.48 -13.32
CA ARG A 25 -3.85 10.24 -13.18
C ARG A 25 -3.86 9.78 -11.72
N ASN A 26 -3.97 8.47 -11.50
CA ASN A 26 -3.81 7.90 -10.17
C ASN A 26 -2.33 7.64 -9.86
N PRO A 27 -1.85 7.94 -8.64
CA PRO A 27 -0.50 7.59 -8.22
C PRO A 27 -0.24 6.08 -8.33
N SER A 28 0.99 5.72 -8.71
CA SER A 28 1.42 4.33 -8.61
C SER A 28 1.55 3.92 -7.13
N PHE A 29 1.33 2.63 -6.84
CA PHE A 29 1.44 2.10 -5.47
C PHE A 29 2.77 2.46 -4.77
N ARG A 30 3.85 2.65 -5.52
CA ARG A 30 5.17 3.02 -4.99
C ARG A 30 5.19 4.36 -4.25
N TYR A 31 4.34 5.29 -4.67
CA TYR A 31 4.26 6.61 -4.05
C TYR A 31 3.30 6.64 -2.85
N MET A 32 2.55 5.55 -2.61
CA MET A 32 1.54 5.53 -1.56
C MET A 32 2.09 5.77 -0.17
N PRO A 33 3.22 5.16 0.25
CA PRO A 33 3.76 5.43 1.59
C PRO A 33 4.07 6.93 1.77
N GLY A 34 4.77 7.54 0.80
CA GLY A 34 5.12 8.96 0.87
C GLY A 34 3.91 9.88 0.78
N ILE A 35 2.89 9.52 -0.02
CA ILE A 35 1.63 10.27 -0.09
C ILE A 35 0.89 10.20 1.25
N ILE A 36 0.78 9.02 1.86
CA ILE A 36 0.10 8.82 3.16
C ILE A 36 0.86 9.56 4.26
N GLU A 37 2.18 9.48 4.27
CA GLU A 37 3.04 10.23 5.19
C GLU A 37 2.86 11.74 5.01
N HIS A 38 2.84 12.22 3.76
CA HIS A 38 2.66 13.64 3.48
C HIS A 38 1.28 14.16 3.90
N LEU A 39 0.22 13.38 3.66
CA LEU A 39 -1.15 13.76 3.96
C LEU A 39 -1.52 13.53 5.43
N GLY A 40 -0.83 12.63 6.14
CA GLY A 40 -1.18 12.20 7.50
C GLY A 40 -2.39 11.25 7.58
N TYR A 41 -3.00 10.91 6.44
CA TYR A 41 -4.13 9.99 6.34
C TYR A 41 -4.15 9.24 5.01
N ILE A 42 -5.01 8.24 4.91
CA ILE A 42 -5.19 7.43 3.69
C ILE A 42 -6.27 8.09 2.83
N PRO A 43 -5.95 8.57 1.61
CA PRO A 43 -6.84 9.44 0.83
C PRO A 43 -7.95 8.69 0.07
N PHE A 44 -8.32 7.48 0.49
CA PHE A 44 -9.38 6.68 -0.11
C PHE A 44 -9.94 5.68 0.88
N ASP A 45 -11.19 5.28 0.64
CA ASP A 45 -11.88 4.30 1.45
C ASP A 45 -11.25 2.92 1.29
N ILE A 46 -10.85 2.33 2.42
CA ILE A 46 -10.35 0.96 2.47
C ILE A 46 -11.55 0.02 2.55
N GLN A 47 -11.95 -0.53 1.41
CA GLN A 47 -12.95 -1.59 1.34
C GLN A 47 -12.36 -2.81 0.63
N PHE A 48 -12.63 -3.99 1.16
CA PHE A 48 -12.19 -5.26 0.56
C PHE A 48 -13.35 -6.26 0.55
N ALA A 49 -13.74 -6.72 -0.65
CA ALA A 49 -14.77 -7.72 -0.84
C ALA A 49 -14.27 -9.14 -0.56
N ASN A 50 -12.95 -9.37 -0.65
CA ASN A 50 -12.34 -10.67 -0.38
C ASN A 50 -10.89 -10.53 0.12
N LEU A 51 -10.32 -11.66 0.55
CA LEU A 51 -8.95 -11.72 1.07
C LEU A 51 -7.90 -11.25 0.04
N GLY A 52 -8.07 -11.59 -1.23
CA GLY A 52 -7.14 -11.19 -2.28
C GLY A 52 -7.06 -9.68 -2.46
N GLN A 53 -8.21 -9.00 -2.43
CA GLN A 53 -8.27 -7.54 -2.43
C GLN A 53 -7.61 -6.94 -1.18
N LYS A 54 -7.87 -7.53 0.00
CA LYS A 54 -7.22 -7.08 1.24
C LYS A 54 -5.69 -7.17 1.15
N ILE A 55 -5.14 -8.29 0.66
CA ILE A 55 -3.70 -8.46 0.45
C ILE A 55 -3.16 -7.37 -0.47
N ARG A 56 -3.82 -7.16 -1.61
CA ARG A 56 -3.40 -6.16 -2.60
C ARG A 56 -3.40 -4.76 -2.02
N VAL A 57 -4.45 -4.35 -1.32
CA VAL A 57 -4.58 -2.99 -0.75
C VAL A 57 -3.48 -2.73 0.28
N TYR A 58 -3.32 -3.61 1.27
CA TYR A 58 -2.27 -3.44 2.28
C TYR A 58 -0.86 -3.43 1.67
N ARG A 59 -0.61 -4.31 0.69
CA ARG A 59 0.66 -4.32 -0.04
C ARG A 59 0.90 -2.98 -0.76
N GLN A 60 -0.12 -2.43 -1.42
CA GLN A 60 0.01 -1.17 -2.15
C GLN A 60 0.15 0.03 -1.21
N LEU A 61 -0.56 0.06 -0.08
CA LEU A 61 -0.43 1.09 0.94
C LEU A 61 1.01 1.17 1.47
N LEU A 62 1.65 0.01 1.66
CA LEU A 62 3.06 -0.08 2.06
C LEU A 62 4.06 0.08 0.89
N GLY A 63 3.60 0.37 -0.33
CA GLY A 63 4.48 0.57 -1.49
C GLY A 63 5.17 -0.68 -2.01
N LEU A 64 4.76 -1.87 -1.55
CA LEU A 64 5.42 -3.13 -1.85
C LEU A 64 5.02 -3.69 -3.22
N ARG A 65 5.98 -4.28 -3.94
CA ARG A 65 5.68 -5.13 -5.11
C ARG A 65 5.26 -6.52 -4.65
N GLN A 66 4.60 -7.29 -5.51
CA GLN A 66 4.21 -8.69 -5.21
C GLN A 66 5.42 -9.53 -4.76
N ARG A 67 6.57 -9.38 -5.44
CA ARG A 67 7.84 -10.04 -5.07
C ARG A 67 8.39 -9.63 -3.71
N ASP A 68 8.08 -8.43 -3.23
CA ASP A 68 8.57 -7.94 -1.94
C ASP A 68 7.76 -8.58 -0.82
N LEU A 69 6.43 -8.63 -0.98
CA LEU A 69 5.55 -9.37 -0.08
C LEU A 69 5.86 -10.88 -0.10
N ALA A 70 6.11 -11.45 -1.28
CA ALA A 70 6.44 -12.87 -1.40
C ALA A 70 7.70 -13.25 -0.61
N ARG A 71 8.73 -12.39 -0.68
CA ARG A 71 9.95 -12.53 0.13
C ARG A 71 9.68 -12.47 1.63
N GLN A 72 8.82 -11.55 2.08
CA GLN A 72 8.43 -11.46 3.50
C GLN A 72 7.68 -12.70 3.97
N LEU A 73 6.82 -13.28 3.12
CA LEU A 73 6.02 -14.46 3.45
C LEU A 73 6.76 -15.79 3.21
N GLY A 74 7.95 -15.76 2.61
CA GLY A 74 8.72 -16.96 2.24
C GLY A 74 8.01 -17.83 1.19
N VAL A 75 7.35 -17.21 0.20
CA VAL A 75 6.63 -17.89 -0.90
C VAL A 75 7.05 -17.36 -2.26
N ASP A 76 6.65 -18.06 -3.32
CA ASP A 76 6.89 -17.59 -4.69
C ASP A 76 6.01 -16.36 -5.05
N PRO A 77 6.51 -15.36 -5.80
CA PRO A 77 5.72 -14.21 -6.23
C PRO A 77 4.44 -14.56 -6.98
N THR A 78 4.42 -15.66 -7.75
CA THR A 78 3.21 -16.14 -8.44
C THR A 78 2.13 -16.56 -7.44
N THR A 79 2.51 -17.12 -6.28
CA THR A 79 1.58 -17.48 -5.20
C THR A 79 0.85 -16.24 -4.69
N VAL A 80 1.59 -15.14 -4.46
CA VAL A 80 0.97 -13.86 -4.08
C VAL A 80 0.02 -13.36 -5.16
N GLY A 81 0.42 -13.42 -6.43
CA GLY A 81 -0.44 -13.04 -7.55
C GLY A 81 -1.73 -13.87 -7.65
N TYR A 82 -1.65 -15.16 -7.33
CA TYR A 82 -2.80 -16.06 -7.28
C TYR A 82 -3.74 -15.76 -6.11
N LEU A 83 -3.19 -15.48 -4.92
CA LEU A 83 -3.95 -15.07 -3.75
C LEU A 83 -4.68 -13.75 -3.98
N GLU A 84 -4.01 -12.75 -4.58
CA GLU A 84 -4.62 -11.45 -4.90
C GLU A 84 -5.78 -11.56 -5.88
N LYS A 85 -5.70 -12.51 -6.82
CA LYS A 85 -6.78 -12.80 -7.78
C LYS A 85 -7.91 -13.67 -7.18
N GLY A 86 -7.77 -14.11 -5.93
CA GLY A 86 -8.73 -15.02 -5.29
C GLY A 86 -8.75 -16.44 -5.88
N LYS A 87 -7.74 -16.80 -6.68
CA LYS A 87 -7.67 -18.13 -7.33
C LYS A 87 -7.28 -19.25 -6.36
N HIS A 88 -6.63 -18.91 -5.26
CA HIS A 88 -6.18 -19.86 -4.26
C HIS A 88 -6.57 -19.41 -2.86
N LYS A 89 -6.89 -20.39 -2.00
CA LYS A 89 -7.00 -20.18 -0.55
C LYS A 89 -5.63 -20.43 0.09
N PRO A 90 -5.15 -19.56 0.99
CA PRO A 90 -3.87 -19.75 1.63
C PRO A 90 -3.91 -20.98 2.56
N ALA A 91 -2.83 -21.76 2.56
CA ALA A 91 -2.64 -22.81 3.55
C ALA A 91 -2.56 -22.22 4.97
N LYS A 92 -2.81 -23.05 5.99
CA LYS A 92 -2.86 -22.61 7.40
C LYS A 92 -1.61 -21.85 7.85
N ARG A 93 -0.42 -22.26 7.42
CA ARG A 93 0.84 -21.53 7.67
C ARG A 93 0.79 -20.12 7.06
N LEU A 94 0.50 -20.03 5.76
CA LEU A 94 0.47 -18.77 5.04
C LEU A 94 -0.63 -17.82 5.55
N ALA A 95 -1.77 -18.36 5.98
CA ALA A 95 -2.82 -17.56 6.61
C ALA A 95 -2.35 -16.89 7.91
N ARG A 96 -1.50 -17.57 8.72
CA ARG A 96 -0.89 -16.98 9.92
C ARG A 96 0.11 -15.88 9.57
N GLU A 97 0.97 -16.11 8.58
CA GLU A 97 1.92 -15.09 8.10
C GLU A 97 1.19 -13.86 7.56
N LEU A 98 0.10 -14.06 6.82
CA LEU A 98 -0.74 -12.96 6.32
C LEU A 98 -1.42 -12.21 7.46
N ALA A 99 -1.89 -12.91 8.51
CA ALA A 99 -2.45 -12.27 9.70
C ALA A 99 -1.40 -11.39 10.41
N ALA A 100 -0.18 -11.91 10.60
CA ALA A 100 0.93 -11.15 11.18
C ALA A 100 1.31 -9.94 10.32
N PHE A 101 1.35 -10.12 8.99
CA PHE A 101 1.56 -9.04 8.04
C PHE A 101 0.48 -7.95 8.17
N PHE A 102 -0.80 -8.31 8.25
CA PHE A 102 -1.87 -7.34 8.44
C PHE A 102 -1.76 -6.61 9.77
N SER A 103 -1.47 -7.31 10.87
CA SER A 103 -1.29 -6.68 12.18
C SER A 103 -0.13 -5.66 12.18
N SER A 104 1.00 -6.02 11.56
CA SER A 104 2.15 -5.13 11.41
C SER A 104 1.81 -3.92 10.53
N ALA A 105 1.19 -4.16 9.37
CA ALA A 105 0.82 -3.11 8.43
C ALA A 105 -0.20 -2.13 9.03
N THR A 106 -1.22 -2.62 9.73
CA THR A 106 -2.18 -1.78 10.45
C THR A 106 -1.50 -0.94 11.51
N ARG A 107 -0.53 -1.50 12.25
CA ARG A 107 0.24 -0.75 13.25
C ARG A 107 1.01 0.39 12.61
N ILE A 108 1.73 0.14 11.52
CA ILE A 108 2.47 1.17 10.76
C ILE A 108 1.51 2.28 10.31
N LEU A 109 0.39 1.92 9.68
CA LEU A 109 -0.58 2.88 9.19
C LEU A 109 -1.28 3.65 10.33
N SER A 110 -1.47 3.05 11.50
CA SER A 110 -2.03 3.73 12.68
C SER A 110 -1.04 4.69 13.34
N GLN A 111 0.26 4.40 13.30
CA GLN A 111 1.29 5.27 13.87
C GLN A 111 1.38 6.61 13.12
N LEU A 112 1.08 6.59 11.82
CA LEU A 112 1.02 7.81 11.00
C LEU A 112 -0.16 8.73 11.37
N ARG A 113 -1.21 8.23 12.05
CA ARG A 113 -2.35 9.04 12.52
C ARG A 113 -2.07 9.85 13.79
N HIS A 114 -0.97 9.58 14.50
CA HIS A 114 -0.70 10.14 15.83
C HIS A 114 0.31 11.29 15.85
N GLN A 115 0.61 11.92 14.70
CA GLN A 115 1.49 13.10 14.67
C GLN A 115 0.78 14.45 14.87
N ASP A 116 -0.53 14.45 15.08
CA ASP A 116 -1.30 15.64 15.45
C ASP A 116 -1.83 15.52 16.89
N SER A 117 -0.99 15.82 17.89
CA SER A 117 -1.39 16.24 19.25
C SER A 117 -0.24 16.93 19.96
#